data_AF-A0ABD2QHC6-F1
#
_entry.id   AF-A0ABD2QHC6-F1
#
_cell.length_a   1.000
_cell.length_b   1.000
_cell.length_c   1.000
_cell.angle_alpha   90.00
_cell.angle_beta   90.00
_cell.angle_gamma   90.00
#
_symmetry.space_group_name_H-M   'P 1'
#
loop_
_entity.id
_entity.type
_entity.pdbx_description
1 polymer ?
#
loop_
_entity_poly.entity_id
_entity_poly.type
_entity_poly.pdbx_seq_one_letter_code
_entity_poly.pdbx_strand_id
1 'polypeptide(L)'
;MNGSLDSTAILGAMYYEGIHVKPDNCKAVALLNLAVSGCNIFAQAFLVKVYFKKQMFHLACYSAINLFVRLEEKFESDRKLIEKQDKSTLRVIATASFIYALCLYKGKGIVQDQQKANKFFQKILMNLRVTQTRITPRCGDHPYVYCTCKYTI
;
A
#
# COMPACT_ATOMS: atom_id res chain seq x y z
N MET A 1 0.04 5.63 28.01
CA MET A 1 1.17 4.79 27.54
C MET A 1 1.33 5.04 26.06
N ASN A 2 2.29 5.89 25.68
CA ASN A 2 2.52 6.25 24.27
C ASN A 2 3.56 5.30 23.68
N GLY A 3 3.12 4.11 23.26
CA GLY A 3 3.86 3.40 22.22
C GLY A 3 3.86 4.26 20.95
N SER A 4 4.93 4.20 20.15
CA SER A 4 4.91 4.83 18.82
C SER A 4 3.68 4.33 18.05
N LEU A 5 3.01 5.23 17.34
CA LEU A 5 1.89 4.84 16.47
C LEU A 5 2.33 3.80 15.44
N ASP A 6 3.59 3.84 15.03
CA ASP A 6 4.20 2.86 14.11
C ASP A 6 4.36 1.49 14.76
N SER A 7 4.85 1.42 16.00
CA SER A 7 4.97 0.14 16.69
C SER A 7 3.60 -0.49 16.98
N THR A 8 2.60 0.35 17.27
CA THR A 8 1.20 -0.10 17.45
C THR A 8 0.63 -0.67 16.14
N ALA A 9 0.91 -0.01 15.01
CA ALA A 9 0.47 -0.49 13.69
C ALA A 9 1.15 -1.82 13.31
N ILE A 10 2.45 -1.94 13.57
CA ILE A 10 3.22 -3.17 13.35
C ILE A 10 2.68 -4.31 14.23
N LEU A 11 2.42 -4.03 15.51
CA LEU A 11 1.84 -5.02 16.43
C LEU A 11 0.45 -5.47 15.96
N GLY A 12 -0.39 -4.54 15.49
CA GLY A 12 -1.67 -4.88 14.87
C GLY A 12 -1.52 -5.81 13.67
N ALA A 13 -0.53 -5.58 12.81
CA ALA A 13 -0.21 -6.47 11.69
C ALA A 13 0.31 -7.85 12.16
N MET A 14 1.12 -7.91 13.21
CA MET A 14 1.60 -9.15 13.81
C MET A 14 0.45 -10.01 14.35
N TYR A 15 -0.52 -9.41 15.05
CA TYR A 15 -1.73 -10.11 15.51
C TYR A 15 -2.60 -10.62 14.37
N TYR A 16 -2.66 -9.90 13.24
CA TYR A 16 -3.44 -10.33 12.07
C TYR A 16 -2.80 -11.51 11.34
N GLU A 17 -1.48 -11.46 11.13
CA GLU A 17 -0.74 -12.50 10.39
C GLU A 17 -0.28 -13.66 11.30
N GLY A 18 -0.41 -13.54 12.63
CA GLY A 18 -0.01 -14.57 13.60
C GLY A 18 1.51 -14.69 13.77
N ILE A 19 2.24 -13.59 13.55
CA ILE A 19 3.71 -13.54 13.57
C ILE A 19 4.17 -13.30 15.01
N HIS A 20 4.87 -14.28 15.60
CA HIS A 20 5.42 -14.25 16.98
C HIS A 20 4.37 -14.09 18.11
N VAL A 21 3.09 -13.95 17.78
CA VAL A 21 1.97 -13.79 18.73
C VAL A 21 0.79 -14.63 18.26
N LYS A 22 -0.02 -15.13 19.21
CA LYS A 22 -1.25 -15.87 18.90
C LYS A 22 -2.18 -14.98 18.05
N PRO A 23 -2.65 -15.45 16.89
CA PRO A 23 -3.46 -14.63 16.00
C PRO A 23 -4.78 -14.23 16.66
N ASP A 24 -5.11 -12.95 16.56
CA ASP A 24 -6.34 -12.37 17.10
C ASP A 24 -6.80 -11.23 16.19
N ASN A 25 -7.76 -11.54 15.32
CA ASN A 25 -8.28 -10.58 14.33
C ASN A 25 -8.95 -9.37 14.98
N CYS A 26 -9.62 -9.56 16.12
CA CYS A 26 -10.32 -8.49 16.82
C CYS A 26 -9.33 -7.50 17.41
N LYS A 27 -8.29 -8.00 18.10
CA LYS A 27 -7.21 -7.16 18.63
C LYS A 27 -6.41 -6.49 17.52
N ALA A 28 -6.12 -7.21 16.44
CA ALA A 28 -5.42 -6.66 15.28
C ALA A 28 -6.14 -5.41 14.73
N VAL A 29 -7.43 -5.54 14.45
CA VAL A 29 -8.23 -4.43 13.89
C VAL A 29 -8.36 -3.28 14.91
N ALA A 30 -8.53 -3.57 16.20
CA ALA A 30 -8.57 -2.55 17.23
C ALA A 30 -7.27 -1.73 17.31
N LEU A 31 -6.11 -2.38 17.31
CA LEU A 31 -4.80 -1.73 17.32
C LEU A 31 -4.54 -0.92 16.05
N LEU A 32 -4.93 -1.46 14.89
CA LEU A 32 -4.83 -0.75 13.62
C LEU A 32 -5.72 0.50 13.60
N ASN A 33 -6.96 0.40 14.07
CA ASN A 33 -7.87 1.56 14.18
C ASN A 33 -7.33 2.62 15.14
N LEU A 34 -6.73 2.22 16.26
CA LEU A 34 -6.03 3.14 17.16
C LEU A 34 -4.90 3.87 16.42
N ALA A 35 -4.06 3.16 15.67
CA ALA A 35 -2.98 3.78 14.91
C ALA A 35 -3.50 4.69 13.77
N VAL A 36 -4.62 4.32 13.14
CA VAL A 36 -5.31 5.17 12.15
C VAL A 36 -5.83 6.46 12.78
N SER A 37 -6.35 6.41 14.01
CA SER A 37 -6.79 7.61 14.74
C SER A 37 -5.63 8.60 14.99
N GLY A 38 -4.40 8.09 15.10
CA GLY A 38 -3.17 8.89 15.12
C GLY A 38 -2.61 9.26 13.74
N CYS A 39 -3.39 9.13 12.66
CA CYS A 39 -2.99 9.44 11.28
C CYS A 39 -1.83 8.58 10.75
N ASN A 40 -1.64 7.35 11.25
CA ASN A 40 -0.62 6.46 10.72
C ASN A 40 -1.00 5.93 9.32
N ILE A 41 -0.18 6.27 8.33
CA ILE A 41 -0.36 5.91 6.91
C ILE A 41 -0.21 4.39 6.70
N PHE A 42 0.72 3.74 7.40
CA PHE A 42 0.93 2.30 7.32
C PHE A 42 -0.29 1.52 7.84
N ALA A 43 -0.85 1.94 8.99
CA ALA A 43 -2.04 1.31 9.55
C ALA A 43 -3.25 1.42 8.60
N GLN A 44 -3.45 2.59 8.00
CA GLN A 44 -4.54 2.82 7.03
C GLN A 44 -4.40 1.90 5.82
N ALA A 45 -3.20 1.77 5.27
CA ALA A 45 -2.94 0.88 4.14
C ALA A 45 -3.10 -0.61 4.49
N PHE A 46 -2.69 -0.99 5.69
CA PHE A 46 -2.86 -2.35 6.17
C PHE A 46 -4.35 -2.69 6.34
N LEU A 47 -5.18 -1.76 6.85
CA LEU A 47 -6.63 -1.95 6.90
C LEU A 47 -7.25 -2.12 5.51
N VAL A 48 -6.84 -1.34 4.52
CA VAL A 48 -7.28 -1.51 3.12
C VAL A 48 -6.98 -2.93 2.64
N LYS A 49 -5.78 -3.45 2.91
CA LYS A 49 -5.40 -4.83 2.58
C LYS A 49 -6.24 -5.86 3.33
N VAL A 50 -6.52 -5.63 4.62
CA VAL A 50 -7.40 -6.50 5.43
C VAL A 50 -8.81 -6.54 4.86
N TYR A 51 -9.41 -5.39 4.56
CA TYR A 51 -10.75 -5.32 3.96
C TYR A 51 -10.81 -6.00 2.61
N PHE A 52 -9.78 -5.83 1.78
CA PHE A 52 -9.67 -6.52 0.50
C PHE A 52 -9.57 -8.05 0.67
N LYS A 53 -8.73 -8.53 1.60
CA LYS A 53 -8.59 -9.97 1.93
C LYS A 53 -9.92 -10.55 2.45
N LYS A 54 -10.67 -9.80 3.25
CA LYS A 54 -11.98 -10.19 3.81
C LYS A 54 -13.14 -10.05 2.80
N GLN A 55 -12.86 -9.72 1.54
CA GLN A 55 -13.86 -9.52 0.48
C GLN A 55 -14.85 -8.37 0.74
N MET A 56 -14.51 -7.45 1.65
CA MET A 56 -15.28 -6.23 1.90
C MET A 56 -14.89 -5.16 0.88
N PHE A 57 -15.23 -5.40 -0.39
CA PHE A 57 -14.72 -4.60 -1.51
C PHE A 57 -15.12 -3.13 -1.40
N HIS A 58 -16.40 -2.81 -1.19
CA HIS A 58 -16.85 -1.42 -1.06
C HIS A 58 -16.03 -0.62 -0.03
N LEU A 59 -15.82 -1.19 1.16
CA LEU A 59 -15.06 -0.56 2.24
C LEU A 59 -13.57 -0.44 1.90
N ALA A 60 -12.98 -1.46 1.27
CA ALA A 60 -11.60 -1.45 0.82
C ALA A 60 -11.35 -0.34 -0.21
N CYS A 61 -12.21 -0.23 -1.22
CA CYS A 61 -12.06 0.75 -2.28
C CYS A 61 -12.31 2.18 -1.75
N TYR A 62 -13.31 2.39 -0.90
CA TYR A 62 -13.59 3.68 -0.25
C TYR A 62 -12.42 4.13 0.65
N SER A 63 -11.87 3.20 1.44
CA SER A 63 -10.72 3.50 2.31
C SER A 63 -9.45 3.75 1.49
N ALA A 64 -9.25 3.04 0.37
CA ALA A 64 -8.11 3.22 -0.53
C ALA A 64 -8.11 4.58 -1.22
N ILE A 65 -9.26 5.03 -1.75
CA ILE A 65 -9.34 6.35 -2.40
C ILE A 65 -9.19 7.48 -1.39
N ASN A 66 -9.78 7.36 -0.20
CA ASN A 66 -9.61 8.36 0.86
C ASN A 66 -8.15 8.47 1.31
N LEU A 67 -7.45 7.35 1.44
CA LEU A 67 -6.02 7.35 1.75
C LEU A 67 -5.22 8.04 0.64
N PHE A 68 -5.55 7.78 -0.62
CA PHE A 68 -4.89 8.39 -1.76
C PHE A 68 -5.09 9.90 -1.81
N VAL A 69 -6.33 10.38 -1.74
CA VAL A 69 -6.67 11.82 -1.78
C VAL A 69 -6.00 12.56 -0.62
N ARG A 70 -6.07 12.01 0.60
CA ARG A 70 -5.42 12.61 1.78
C ARG A 70 -3.91 12.76 1.59
N LEU A 71 -3.27 11.78 0.95
CA LEU A 71 -1.84 11.85 0.69
C LEU A 71 -1.54 12.85 -0.42
N GLU A 72 -2.33 12.91 -1.50
CA GLU A 72 -2.21 13.91 -2.56
C GLU A 72 -2.38 15.35 -2.05
N GLU A 73 -3.39 15.61 -1.22
CA GLU A 73 -3.59 16.92 -0.57
C GLU A 73 -2.35 17.33 0.23
N LYS A 74 -1.77 16.39 0.98
CA LYS A 74 -0.54 16.60 1.74
C LYS A 74 0.68 16.86 0.84
N PHE A 75 0.68 16.35 -0.40
CA PHE A 75 1.76 16.55 -1.36
C PHE A 75 1.62 17.86 -2.15
N GLU A 76 0.40 18.32 -2.44
CA GLU A 76 0.16 19.58 -3.15
C GLU A 76 0.60 20.77 -2.29
N SER A 77 0.36 20.70 -0.96
CA SER A 77 0.83 21.70 0.00
C SER A 77 2.36 21.76 0.13
N ASP A 78 3.07 20.66 -0.17
CA ASP A 78 4.52 20.52 -0.02
C ASP A 78 5.18 19.89 -1.27
N ARG A 79 5.07 20.53 -2.44
CA ARG A 79 5.63 20.01 -3.72
C ARG A 79 7.12 19.60 -3.66
N LYS A 80 7.91 20.16 -2.73
CA LYS A 80 9.33 19.81 -2.51
C LYS A 80 9.55 18.48 -1.76
N LEU A 81 8.51 17.87 -1.19
CA LEU A 81 8.61 16.58 -0.48
C LEU A 81 8.51 15.37 -1.39
N ILE A 82 8.08 15.52 -2.66
CA ILE A 82 7.98 14.40 -3.61
C ILE A 82 9.36 13.78 -3.89
N GLU A 83 10.41 14.61 -3.98
CA GLU A 83 11.79 14.15 -4.15
C GLU A 83 12.40 13.56 -2.87
N LYS A 84 11.84 13.90 -1.69
CA LYS A 84 12.24 13.38 -0.38
C LYS A 84 11.25 12.34 0.15
N GLN A 85 10.53 11.67 -0.74
CA GLN A 85 9.59 10.63 -0.34
C GLN A 85 10.33 9.42 0.23
N ASP A 86 9.96 9.03 1.45
CA ASP A 86 10.36 7.73 1.96
C ASP A 86 9.81 6.63 1.06
N LYS A 87 10.70 5.74 0.63
CA LYS A 87 10.37 4.57 -0.19
C LYS A 87 9.24 3.72 0.39
N SER A 88 9.07 3.74 1.73
CA SER A 88 7.97 3.09 2.44
C SER A 88 6.60 3.73 2.12
N THR A 89 6.51 5.05 2.14
CA THR A 89 5.28 5.81 1.84
C THR A 89 4.85 5.60 0.40
N LEU A 90 5.80 5.60 -0.54
CA LEU A 90 5.53 5.30 -1.95
C LEU A 90 4.96 3.90 -2.17
N ARG A 91 5.49 2.90 -1.46
CA ARG A 91 4.96 1.53 -1.50
C ARG A 91 3.54 1.46 -0.96
N VAL A 92 3.25 2.19 0.11
CA VAL A 92 1.90 2.26 0.69
C VAL A 92 0.91 2.86 -0.31
N ILE A 93 1.25 4.00 -0.90
CA ILE A 93 0.41 4.66 -1.93
C ILE A 93 0.17 3.71 -3.10
N ALA A 94 1.24 3.13 -3.64
CA ALA A 94 1.15 2.18 -4.75
C ALA A 94 0.23 1.00 -4.41
N THR A 95 0.32 0.46 -3.20
CA THR A 95 -0.50 -0.68 -2.76
C THR A 95 -1.98 -0.30 -2.67
N ALA A 96 -2.30 0.85 -2.06
CA ALA A 96 -3.67 1.33 -1.93
C ALA A 96 -4.30 1.66 -3.29
N SER A 97 -3.59 2.42 -4.13
CA SER A 97 -4.03 2.75 -5.49
C SER A 97 -4.20 1.50 -6.36
N PHE A 98 -3.34 0.48 -6.19
CA PHE A 98 -3.44 -0.78 -6.92
C PHE A 98 -4.71 -1.56 -6.53
N ILE A 99 -5.02 -1.63 -5.23
CA ILE A 99 -6.25 -2.27 -4.73
C ILE A 99 -7.49 -1.57 -5.30
N TYR A 100 -7.48 -0.23 -5.32
CA TYR A 100 -8.57 0.55 -5.91
C TYR A 100 -8.72 0.30 -7.42
N ALA A 101 -7.61 0.31 -8.17
CA ALA A 101 -7.62 0.03 -9.61
C ALA A 101 -8.14 -1.39 -9.91
N LEU A 102 -7.80 -2.38 -9.08
CA LEU A 102 -8.36 -3.74 -9.18
C LEU A 102 -9.86 -3.79 -8.92
N CYS A 103 -10.36 -3.03 -7.93
CA CYS A 103 -11.80 -2.91 -7.69
C CYS A 103 -12.53 -2.41 -8.94
N LEU A 104 -12.03 -1.33 -9.54
CA LEU A 104 -12.59 -0.70 -10.73
C LEU A 104 -12.52 -1.59 -11.96
N TYR A 105 -11.42 -2.32 -12.14
CA TYR A 105 -11.24 -3.21 -13.28
C TYR A 105 -12.19 -4.41 -13.22
N LYS A 106 -12.39 -4.98 -12.02
CA LYS A 106 -13.26 -6.15 -11.81
C LYS A 106 -14.72 -5.81 -11.53
N GLY A 107 -15.07 -4.54 -11.32
CA GLY A 107 -16.42 -4.11 -10.92
C GLY A 107 -16.84 -4.60 -9.53
N LYS A 108 -15.90 -4.82 -8.61
CA LYS A 108 -16.20 -5.33 -7.26
C LYS A 108 -16.38 -4.18 -6.28
N GLY A 109 -17.60 -3.99 -5.79
CA GLY A 109 -17.95 -2.96 -4.80
C GLY A 109 -18.08 -1.53 -5.34
N ILE A 110 -17.68 -1.29 -6.60
CA ILE A 110 -17.83 -0.02 -7.34
C ILE A 110 -18.22 -0.37 -8.79
N VAL A 111 -18.91 0.55 -9.46
CA VAL A 111 -19.18 0.47 -10.91
C VAL A 111 -17.87 0.25 -11.68
N GLN A 112 -17.88 -0.73 -12.58
CA GLN A 112 -16.71 -1.07 -13.38
C GLN A 112 -16.31 0.10 -14.29
N ASP A 113 -15.02 0.48 -14.24
CA ASP A 113 -14.46 1.53 -15.09
C ASP A 113 -13.02 1.18 -15.44
N GLN A 114 -12.86 0.54 -16.61
CA GLN A 114 -11.56 0.09 -17.10
C GLN A 114 -10.66 1.26 -17.50
N GLN A 115 -11.23 2.35 -18.01
CA GLN A 115 -10.47 3.52 -18.42
C GLN A 115 -9.83 4.21 -17.21
N LYS A 116 -10.61 4.42 -16.13
CA LYS A 116 -10.07 4.96 -14.87
C LYS A 116 -9.05 4.00 -14.26
N ALA A 117 -9.31 2.69 -14.24
CA ALA A 117 -8.36 1.72 -13.72
C ALA A 117 -6.99 1.81 -14.43
N ASN A 118 -6.99 1.90 -15.76
CA ASN A 118 -5.76 2.03 -16.56
C ASN A 118 -4.97 3.31 -16.24
N LYS A 119 -5.65 4.44 -16.02
CA LYS A 119 -5.00 5.69 -15.59
C LYS A 119 -4.29 5.52 -14.24
N PHE A 120 -4.94 4.86 -13.28
CA PHE A 120 -4.32 4.57 -11.98
C PHE A 120 -3.13 3.63 -12.11
N PHE A 121 -3.22 2.57 -12.93
CA PHE A 121 -2.07 1.69 -13.18
C PHE A 121 -0.87 2.43 -13.77
N GLN A 122 -1.09 3.31 -14.74
CA GLN A 122 -0.03 4.14 -15.32
C GLN A 122 0.62 5.05 -14.26
N LYS A 123 -0.20 5.71 -13.42
CA LYS A 123 0.29 6.58 -12.33
C LYS A 123 1.14 5.80 -11.32
N ILE A 124 0.71 4.60 -10.93
CA ILE A 124 1.45 3.72 -10.02
C ILE A 124 2.80 3.33 -10.61
N LEU A 125 2.84 2.96 -11.89
CA LEU A 125 4.08 2.60 -12.59
C LEU A 125 5.08 3.76 -12.66
N MET A 126 4.60 4.98 -12.89
CA MET A 126 5.45 6.18 -12.85
C MET A 126 6.08 6.37 -11.47
N ASN A 127 5.27 6.29 -10.40
CA ASN A 127 5.75 6.47 -9.03
C ASN A 127 6.73 5.37 -8.57
N LEU A 128 6.53 4.12 -9.02
CA LEU A 128 7.43 2.99 -8.70
C LEU A 128 8.76 3.07 -9.46
N ARG A 129 8.76 3.52 -10.72
CA ARG A 129 9.99 3.66 -11.54
C ARG A 129 10.98 4.67 -10.95
N VAL A 130 10.48 5.73 -10.32
CA VAL A 130 11.31 6.72 -9.60
C VAL A 130 12.07 6.09 -8.43
N THR A 131 11.57 4.99 -7.85
CA THR A 131 12.26 4.24 -6.77
C THR A 131 13.27 3.20 -7.26
N GLN A 132 13.32 2.92 -8.57
CA GLN A 132 14.15 1.88 -9.20
C GLN A 132 15.40 2.44 -9.93
N THR A 133 15.66 3.74 -9.92
CA THR A 133 16.79 4.37 -10.66
C THR A 133 18.19 4.12 -10.07
N ARG A 134 18.37 3.08 -9.24
CA ARG A 134 19.65 2.36 -9.09
C ARG A 134 19.42 0.86 -9.21
N ILE A 135 18.95 0.42 -10.37
CA ILE A 135 19.15 -0.94 -10.83
C ILE A 135 19.82 -0.79 -12.19
N THR A 136 21.12 -1.06 -12.23
CA THR A 136 21.90 -1.05 -13.46
C THR A 136 21.31 -2.02 -14.47
N PRO A 137 21.40 -1.73 -15.78
CA PRO A 137 20.86 -2.61 -16.80
C PRO A 137 21.75 -3.84 -16.89
N ARG A 138 21.17 -5.04 -16.79
CA ARG A 138 21.81 -6.24 -17.31
C ARG A 138 20.89 -6.90 -18.32
N CYS A 139 21.50 -7.10 -19.47
CA CYS A 139 20.96 -7.60 -20.72
C CYS A 139 20.27 -8.95 -20.60
N GLY A 140 19.32 -9.21 -21.50
CA GLY A 140 19.00 -10.56 -21.96
C GLY A 140 17.57 -10.99 -21.70
N ASP A 141 16.84 -11.18 -22.78
CA ASP A 141 15.41 -11.51 -22.88
C ASP A 141 15.00 -12.84 -22.24
N HIS A 142 13.96 -12.83 -21.38
CA HIS A 142 12.81 -13.75 -21.41
C HIS A 142 11.79 -13.44 -20.28
N PRO A 143 10.47 -13.64 -20.49
CA PRO A 143 9.44 -12.83 -19.84
C PRO A 143 8.95 -13.31 -18.46
N TYR A 144 9.36 -14.48 -17.96
CA TYR A 144 8.83 -14.99 -16.69
C TYR A 144 9.81 -15.93 -15.97
N VAL A 145 10.93 -15.42 -15.42
CA VAL A 145 11.66 -16.13 -14.35
C VAL A 145 12.30 -15.13 -13.38
N TYR A 146 11.84 -15.15 -12.14
CA TYR A 146 12.60 -14.64 -10.99
C TYR A 146 13.75 -15.63 -10.73
N CYS A 147 15.02 -15.27 -10.96
CA CYS A 147 16.13 -16.02 -10.37
C CYS A 147 17.43 -15.23 -10.16
N THR A 148 17.72 -15.02 -8.87
CA THR A 148 19.01 -15.18 -8.18
C THR A 148 20.27 -14.52 -8.75
N CYS A 149 20.63 -13.37 -8.17
CA CYS A 149 22.00 -12.88 -8.13
C CYS A 149 22.91 -13.95 -7.50
N LYS A 150 23.84 -14.51 -8.29
CA LYS A 150 25.04 -15.16 -7.74
C LYS A 150 26.03 -14.06 -7.30
N TYR A 151 26.31 -14.02 -6.01
CA TYR A 151 27.58 -13.55 -5.44
C TYR A 151 28.73 -14.41 -5.97
N THR A 152 29.88 -13.78 -6.28
CA THR A 152 31.28 -14.29 -6.25
C THR A 152 32.12 -13.36 -7.14
N ILE A 153 33.26 -12.76 -6.77
CA ILE A 153 34.09 -12.61 -5.55
C ILE A 153 34.60 -11.15 -5.61
#